data_AF-A0A526PWP2-F1
#
_entry.id   AF-A0A526PWP2-F1
#
_cell.length_a   1.000
_cell.length_b   1.000
_cell.length_c   1.000
_cell.angle_alpha   90.00
_cell.angle_beta   90.00
_cell.angle_gamma   90.00
#
_symmetry.space_group_name_H-M   'P 1'
#
loop_
_entity.id
_entity.type
_entity.pdbx_description
1 polymer ?
#
loop_
_entity_poly.entity_id
_entity_poly.type
_entity_poly.pdbx_seq_one_letter_code
_entity_poly.pdbx_strand_id
1 'polypeptide(L)'
;IRTDHETTTAAEAREKLAKGMAILIREGSASKDLDALAEILDADTSSFVALCTDDRNPLDIAEEGHLDSSIRRLIAKGRPLHHVYRAASHSAARIFGLTDRGLVAPGWRADIALLDDLEDCRVS
;
A
#
# COMPACT_ATOMS: atom_id res chain seq x y z
N ILE A 1 -4.76 -7.27 -18.55
CA ILE A 1 -4.40 -7.34 -17.12
C ILE A 1 -3.48 -6.15 -16.84
N ARG A 2 -3.72 -5.36 -15.78
CA ARG A 2 -2.98 -4.10 -15.52
C ARG A 2 -2.34 -4.01 -14.12
N THR A 3 -2.61 -4.97 -13.24
CA THR A 3 -2.13 -5.01 -11.86
C THR A 3 -1.46 -6.34 -11.60
N ASP A 4 -0.50 -6.37 -10.67
CA ASP A 4 0.11 -7.60 -10.20
C ASP A 4 0.50 -7.54 -8.71
N HIS A 5 0.20 -8.62 -7.97
CA HIS A 5 0.60 -8.84 -6.58
C HIS A 5 1.59 -10.00 -6.41
N GLU A 6 1.95 -10.69 -7.50
CA GLU A 6 2.90 -11.83 -7.50
C GLU A 6 4.35 -11.37 -7.77
N THR A 7 4.64 -10.10 -7.52
CA THR A 7 5.99 -9.55 -7.69
C THR A 7 6.79 -9.77 -6.41
N THR A 8 7.99 -10.34 -6.54
CA THR A 8 8.77 -10.78 -5.36
C THR A 8 10.10 -10.04 -5.20
N THR A 9 10.49 -9.25 -6.21
CA THR A 9 11.72 -8.44 -6.16
C THR A 9 11.51 -7.02 -6.67
N ALA A 10 12.26 -6.07 -6.14
CA ALA A 10 12.20 -4.69 -6.61
C ALA A 10 12.66 -4.50 -8.06
N ALA A 11 13.55 -5.37 -8.57
CA ALA A 11 13.96 -5.35 -9.98
C ALA A 11 12.79 -5.72 -10.91
N GLU A 12 12.10 -6.81 -10.59
CA GLU A 12 10.90 -7.25 -11.31
C GLU A 12 9.78 -6.19 -11.22
N ALA A 13 9.57 -5.61 -10.05
CA ALA A 13 8.61 -4.53 -9.86
C ALA A 13 8.88 -3.34 -10.77
N ARG A 14 10.14 -2.88 -10.86
CA ARG A 14 10.53 -1.78 -11.75
C ARG A 14 10.33 -2.12 -13.21
N GLU A 15 10.62 -3.36 -13.62
CA GLU A 15 10.35 -3.82 -14.99
C GLU A 15 8.85 -3.76 -15.33
N LYS A 16 8.00 -4.25 -14.42
CA LYS A 16 6.53 -4.24 -14.59
C LYS A 16 5.97 -2.82 -14.58
N LEU A 17 6.46 -1.95 -13.71
CA LEU A 17 6.13 -0.52 -13.69
C LEU A 17 6.48 0.16 -15.02
N ALA A 18 7.68 -0.11 -15.57
CA ALA A 18 8.10 0.42 -16.87
C ALA A 18 7.22 -0.06 -18.04
N LYS A 19 6.57 -1.23 -17.89
CA LYS A 19 5.59 -1.76 -18.84
C LYS A 19 4.16 -1.25 -18.60
N GLY A 20 3.97 -0.32 -17.67
CA GLY A 20 2.68 0.31 -17.37
C GLY A 20 1.77 -0.53 -16.46
N MET A 21 2.31 -1.53 -15.77
CA MET A 21 1.57 -2.26 -14.74
C MET A 21 1.63 -1.51 -13.41
N ALA A 22 0.57 -1.63 -12.62
CA ALA A 22 0.58 -1.23 -11.22
C ALA A 22 1.00 -2.40 -10.33
N ILE A 23 1.80 -2.13 -9.31
CA ILE A 23 2.27 -3.12 -8.34
C ILE A 23 1.42 -3.05 -7.08
N LEU A 24 0.96 -4.21 -6.62
CA LEU A 24 0.30 -4.36 -5.34
C LEU A 24 1.33 -5.02 -4.39
N ILE A 25 1.90 -4.24 -3.47
CA ILE A 25 2.86 -4.79 -2.49
C ILE A 25 2.08 -5.69 -1.55
N ARG A 26 2.38 -7.00 -1.60
CA ARG A 26 1.70 -8.03 -0.81
C ARG A 26 2.40 -8.27 0.52
N GLU A 27 1.62 -8.19 1.58
CA GLU A 27 2.00 -8.66 2.91
C GLU A 27 0.88 -9.55 3.48
N GLY A 28 0.88 -10.81 3.06
CA GLY A 28 -0.06 -11.82 3.48
C GLY A 28 0.49 -12.77 4.54
N SER A 29 -0.28 -13.80 4.87
CA SER A 29 0.18 -14.87 5.78
C SER A 29 1.12 -15.84 5.07
N ALA A 30 0.80 -16.25 3.84
CA ALA A 30 1.59 -17.17 3.05
C ALA A 30 2.76 -16.48 2.32
N SER A 31 2.53 -15.27 1.82
CA SER A 31 3.50 -14.53 0.99
C SER A 31 3.78 -13.15 1.57
N LYS A 32 5.05 -12.87 1.86
CA LYS A 32 5.52 -11.66 2.54
C LYS A 32 6.56 -10.93 1.68
N ASP A 33 6.08 -10.11 0.76
CA ASP A 33 6.90 -9.44 -0.27
C ASP A 33 7.25 -7.98 0.11
N LEU A 34 6.64 -7.44 1.16
CA LEU A 34 6.80 -6.03 1.57
C LEU A 34 8.26 -5.63 1.75
N ASP A 35 9.05 -6.47 2.41
CA ASP A 35 10.44 -6.14 2.70
C ASP A 35 11.30 -6.02 1.44
N ALA A 36 11.07 -6.89 0.46
CA ALA A 36 11.77 -6.88 -0.82
C ALA A 36 11.31 -5.75 -1.74
N LEU A 37 10.06 -5.31 -1.60
CA LEU A 37 9.45 -4.28 -2.44
C LEU A 37 9.46 -2.89 -1.83
N ALA A 38 9.76 -2.72 -0.54
CA ALA A 38 9.67 -1.43 0.13
C ALA A 38 10.38 -0.30 -0.63
N GLU A 39 11.53 -0.57 -1.22
CA GLU A 39 12.32 0.44 -1.94
C GLU A 39 11.66 0.99 -3.20
N ILE A 40 10.67 0.29 -3.78
CA ILE A 40 9.94 0.78 -4.96
C ILE A 40 8.85 1.79 -4.58
N LEU A 41 8.81 2.27 -3.34
CA LEU A 41 7.85 3.24 -2.87
C LEU A 41 8.53 4.60 -2.68
N ASP A 42 8.60 5.37 -3.77
CA ASP A 42 9.25 6.67 -3.84
C ASP A 42 8.44 7.68 -4.67
N ALA A 43 9.06 8.82 -4.98
CA ALA A 43 8.43 9.92 -5.71
C ALA A 43 8.07 9.55 -7.17
N ASP A 44 8.82 8.66 -7.79
CA ASP A 44 8.66 8.29 -9.20
C ASP A 44 7.59 7.21 -9.38
N THR A 45 7.46 6.31 -8.41
CA THR A 45 6.66 5.09 -8.56
C THR A 45 5.39 5.05 -7.72
N SER A 46 5.31 5.77 -6.59
CA SER A 46 4.22 5.61 -5.61
C SER A 46 2.81 5.86 -6.17
N SER A 47 2.68 6.57 -7.30
CA SER A 47 1.41 6.75 -8.03
C SER A 47 0.85 5.47 -8.67
N PHE A 48 1.70 4.47 -8.87
CA PHE A 48 1.41 3.20 -9.54
C PHE A 48 1.55 1.99 -8.59
N VAL A 49 1.65 2.26 -7.29
CA VAL A 49 1.78 1.24 -6.25
C VAL A 49 0.57 1.31 -5.32
N ALA A 50 0.06 0.15 -4.94
CA ALA A 50 -0.91 -0.01 -3.86
C ALA A 50 -0.46 -1.09 -2.88
N LEU A 51 -1.11 -1.17 -1.72
CA LEU A 51 -0.87 -2.22 -0.73
C LEU A 51 -1.97 -3.28 -0.80
N CYS A 52 -1.61 -4.54 -0.60
CA CYS A 52 -2.57 -5.63 -0.44
C CYS A 52 -2.06 -6.65 0.56
N THR A 53 -2.97 -7.43 1.14
CA THR A 53 -2.62 -8.60 1.95
C THR A 53 -2.75 -9.90 1.16
N ASP A 54 -3.62 -9.93 0.14
CA ASP A 54 -4.04 -11.16 -0.54
C ASP A 54 -4.74 -12.11 0.47
N ASP A 55 -3.99 -13.03 1.07
CA ASP A 55 -4.44 -13.85 2.18
C ASP A 55 -4.01 -13.26 3.54
N ARG A 56 -4.89 -13.29 4.53
CA ARG A 56 -4.48 -13.01 5.91
C ARG A 56 -5.29 -13.86 6.88
N ASN A 57 -4.59 -14.65 7.69
CA ASN A 57 -5.23 -15.51 8.66
C ASN A 57 -5.71 -14.70 9.88
N PRO A 58 -6.78 -15.13 10.59
CA PRO A 58 -7.34 -14.36 11.70
C PRO A 58 -6.37 -14.11 12.86
N LEU A 59 -5.41 -15.00 13.10
CA LEU A 59 -4.40 -14.83 14.15
C LEU A 59 -3.44 -13.70 13.78
N ASP A 60 -2.94 -13.67 12.54
CA ASP A 60 -2.07 -12.59 12.07
C ASP A 60 -2.80 -11.23 12.09
N ILE A 61 -4.11 -11.21 11.79
CA ILE A 61 -4.91 -9.98 11.90
C ILE A 61 -4.96 -9.51 13.36
N ALA A 62 -5.18 -10.43 14.30
CA ALA A 62 -5.30 -10.12 15.71
C ALA A 62 -3.96 -9.65 16.34
N GLU A 63 -2.84 -10.24 15.91
CA GLU A 63 -1.52 -9.97 16.48
C GLU A 63 -0.77 -8.85 15.78
N GLU A 64 -0.84 -8.78 14.44
CA GLU A 64 -0.04 -7.86 13.65
C GLU A 64 -0.86 -6.70 13.06
N GLY A 65 -2.16 -6.86 12.86
CA GLY A 65 -3.02 -5.97 12.09
C GLY A 65 -3.21 -6.42 10.63
N HIS A 66 -3.83 -5.56 9.81
CA HIS A 66 -4.12 -5.80 8.39
C HIS A 66 -3.28 -4.88 7.49
N LEU A 67 -3.90 -3.93 6.76
CA LEU A 67 -3.16 -2.96 5.95
C LEU A 67 -2.42 -1.92 6.80
N ASP A 68 -2.91 -1.62 8.00
CA ASP A 68 -2.25 -0.75 8.98
C ASP A 68 -0.87 -1.29 9.38
N SER A 69 -0.72 -2.61 9.45
CA SER A 69 0.57 -3.27 9.71
C SER A 69 1.57 -3.01 8.60
N SER A 70 1.12 -3.08 7.34
CA SER A 70 1.96 -2.79 6.17
C SER A 70 2.40 -1.33 6.17
N ILE A 71 1.51 -0.41 6.52
CA ILE A 71 1.82 1.03 6.64
C ILE A 71 2.91 1.25 7.69
N ARG A 72 2.70 0.79 8.94
CA ARG A 72 3.69 0.91 10.02
C ARG A 72 5.06 0.36 9.62
N ARG A 73 5.09 -0.83 9.00
CA ARG A 73 6.34 -1.49 8.62
C ARG A 73 7.09 -0.75 7.51
N LEU A 74 6.40 -0.24 6.50
CA LEU A 74 7.02 0.56 5.44
C LEU A 74 7.63 1.85 6.01
N ILE A 75 6.91 2.51 6.93
CA ILE A 75 7.39 3.72 7.60
C ILE A 75 8.61 3.40 8.47
N ALA A 76 8.57 2.32 9.26
CA ALA A 76 9.70 1.87 10.08
C ALA A 76 10.94 1.51 9.23
N LYS A 77 10.76 1.09 7.97
CA LYS A 77 11.84 0.90 6.99
C LYS A 77 12.32 2.22 6.34
N GLY A 78 11.86 3.37 6.83
CA GLY A 78 12.25 4.69 6.36
C GLY A 78 11.67 5.05 5.00
N ARG A 79 10.48 4.53 4.63
CA ARG A 79 9.76 5.02 3.44
C ARG A 79 9.00 6.30 3.79
N PRO A 80 9.02 7.34 2.94
CA PRO A 80 8.38 8.60 3.26
C PRO A 80 6.87 8.44 3.52
N LEU A 81 6.39 8.98 4.64
CA LEU A 81 4.99 8.88 5.10
C LEU A 81 3.98 9.11 3.98
N HIS A 82 4.16 10.19 3.21
CA HIS A 82 3.22 10.58 2.16
C HIS A 82 3.16 9.58 1.00
N HIS A 83 4.24 8.86 0.67
CA HIS A 83 4.21 7.81 -0.35
C HIS A 83 3.50 6.56 0.16
N VAL A 84 3.74 6.18 1.43
CA VAL A 84 3.05 5.06 2.10
C VAL A 84 1.55 5.30 2.15
N TYR A 85 1.12 6.44 2.67
CA TYR A 85 -0.30 6.77 2.74
C TYR A 85 -0.94 6.95 1.36
N ARG A 86 -0.22 7.47 0.36
CA ARG A 86 -0.72 7.53 -1.01
C ARG A 86 -0.97 6.14 -1.59
N ALA A 87 -0.04 5.19 -1.40
CA ALA A 87 -0.22 3.80 -1.84
C ALA A 87 -1.40 3.11 -1.12
N ALA A 88 -1.59 3.41 0.17
CA ALA A 88 -2.70 2.88 0.96
C ALA A 88 -4.08 3.52 0.66
N SER A 89 -4.12 4.64 -0.07
CA SER A 89 -5.36 5.39 -0.32
C SER A 89 -5.51 5.82 -1.77
N HIS A 90 -4.93 6.97 -2.14
CA HIS A 90 -5.17 7.63 -3.42
C HIS A 90 -4.73 6.79 -4.61
N SER A 91 -3.49 6.26 -4.59
CA SER A 91 -2.97 5.45 -5.69
C SER A 91 -3.79 4.18 -5.87
N ALA A 92 -4.13 3.48 -4.79
CA ALA A 92 -5.02 2.32 -4.84
C ALA A 92 -6.36 2.67 -5.50
N ALA A 93 -7.01 3.75 -5.05
CA ALA A 93 -8.27 4.19 -5.66
C ALA A 93 -8.12 4.49 -7.15
N ARG A 94 -7.04 5.16 -7.58
CA ARG A 94 -6.77 5.45 -9.00
C ARG A 94 -6.50 4.19 -9.82
N ILE A 95 -5.72 3.25 -9.29
CA ILE A 95 -5.39 1.97 -9.94
C ILE A 95 -6.67 1.18 -10.25
N PHE A 96 -7.63 1.18 -9.32
CA PHE A 96 -8.92 0.50 -9.50
C PHE A 96 -10.01 1.37 -10.14
N GLY A 97 -9.69 2.56 -10.64
CA GLY A 97 -10.65 3.44 -11.33
C GLY A 97 -11.74 4.03 -10.40
N LEU A 98 -11.54 4.00 -9.08
CA LEU A 98 -12.45 4.58 -8.10
C LEU A 98 -12.17 6.08 -8.04
N THR A 99 -13.01 6.86 -8.72
CA THR A 99 -12.82 8.31 -8.88
C THR A 99 -13.35 9.14 -7.71
N ASP A 100 -14.06 8.51 -6.77
CA ASP A 100 -14.83 9.15 -5.70
C ASP A 100 -14.25 8.97 -4.28
N ARG A 101 -13.11 8.28 -4.10
CA ARG A 101 -12.50 8.01 -2.77
C ARG A 101 -10.98 7.93 -2.81
N GLY A 102 -10.38 7.78 -1.62
CA GLY A 102 -8.92 7.68 -1.43
C GLY A 102 -8.21 9.04 -1.30
N LEU A 103 -8.96 10.14 -1.19
CA LEU A 103 -8.44 11.48 -0.94
C LEU A 103 -9.46 12.28 -0.13
N VAL A 104 -8.98 13.07 0.82
CA VAL A 104 -9.81 14.06 1.54
C VAL A 104 -9.94 15.31 0.67
N ALA A 105 -11.06 15.42 -0.05
CA ALA A 105 -11.34 16.55 -0.94
C ALA A 105 -12.85 16.84 -1.04
N PRO A 106 -13.26 18.09 -1.33
CA PRO A 106 -14.67 18.43 -1.54
C PRO A 106 -15.33 17.58 -2.62
N GLY A 107 -16.51 17.03 -2.32
CA GLY A 107 -17.29 16.20 -3.25
C GLY A 107 -16.86 14.72 -3.32
N TRP A 108 -15.84 14.31 -2.57
CA TRP A 108 -15.41 12.91 -2.48
C TRP A 108 -16.09 12.22 -1.30
N ARG A 109 -16.15 10.88 -1.33
CA ARG A 109 -16.67 10.07 -0.23
C ARG A 109 -15.86 10.31 1.04
N ALA A 110 -16.57 10.43 2.16
CA ALA A 110 -16.00 10.63 3.48
C ALA A 110 -15.52 9.31 4.12
N ASP A 111 -14.67 8.56 3.39
CA ASP A 111 -13.98 7.37 3.93
C ASP A 111 -12.71 7.86 4.65
N ILE A 112 -12.82 8.16 5.94
CA ILE A 112 -11.77 8.83 6.73
C ILE A 112 -11.41 7.99 7.95
N ALA A 113 -10.10 7.83 8.19
CA ALA A 113 -9.55 7.35 9.44
C ALA A 113 -8.85 8.51 10.16
N LEU A 114 -9.22 8.76 11.41
CA LEU A 114 -8.51 9.70 12.27
C LEU A 114 -7.39 8.94 12.97
N LEU A 115 -6.16 9.42 12.82
CA LEU A 115 -4.98 8.79 13.38
C LEU A 115 -4.45 9.62 14.54
N ASP A 116 -4.08 8.96 15.63
CA ASP A 116 -3.42 9.60 16.76
C ASP A 116 -1.98 10.01 16.39
N ASP A 117 -1.35 9.22 15.53
CA ASP A 117 0.03 9.37 15.05
C ASP A 117 0.17 8.71 13.65
N LEU A 118 0.97 9.32 12.77
CA LEU A 118 1.13 8.85 11.39
C LEU A 118 2.16 7.72 11.28
N GLU A 119 3.13 7.65 12.17
CA GLU A 119 4.17 6.65 12.19
C GLU A 119 3.63 5.32 12.73
N ASP A 120 2.81 5.39 13.78
CA ASP A 120 2.16 4.24 14.40
C ASP A 120 0.84 3.84 13.71
N CYS A 121 0.30 4.67 12.81
CA CYS A 121 -0.96 4.43 12.09
C CYS A 121 -2.10 3.94 13.02
N ARG A 122 -2.14 4.48 14.25
CA ARG A 122 -3.09 4.08 15.29
C ARG A 122 -4.39 4.86 15.15
N VAL A 123 -5.52 4.14 15.10
CA VAL A 123 -6.87 4.71 15.09
C VAL A 123 -7.44 4.68 16.50
N SER A 124 -8.05 5.79 16.93
CA SER A 124 -8.79 5.93 18.19
C SER A 124 -10.28 5.61 18.07
#